data_AF-A0A352S8W5-F1
#
_entry.id   AF-A0A352S8W5-F1
#
_cell.length_a   1.000
_cell.length_b   1.000
_cell.length_c   1.000
_cell.angle_alpha   90.00
_cell.angle_beta   90.00
_cell.angle_gamma   90.00
#
_symmetry.space_group_name_H-M   'P 1'
#
loop_
_entity.id
_entity.type
_entity.pdbx_description
1 polymer ?
#
loop_
_entity_poly.entity_id
_entity_poly.type
_entity_poly.pdbx_seq_one_letter_code
_entity_poly.pdbx_strand_id
1 'polypeptide(L)' 'FRPQLFDLLNDPNEIHDLGEDPGHESVRAQMRGNLLDWFCTLKPRVTVTNEEVAAKTSVYKQAGVFFGVW' A
#
# COMPACT_ATOMS: atom_id res chain seq x y z
N PHE A 1 9.57 -5.32 -14.20
CA PHE A 1 8.46 -6.14 -14.72
C PHE A 1 7.59 -5.26 -15.62
N ARG A 2 7.08 -5.78 -16.73
CA ARG A 2 6.21 -5.04 -17.67
C ARG A 2 4.77 -5.10 -17.15
N PRO A 3 4.05 -3.96 -17.00
CA PRO A 3 2.65 -3.99 -16.57
C PRO A 3 1.77 -4.59 -17.67
N GLN A 4 0.68 -5.24 -17.27
CA GLN A 4 -0.44 -5.59 -18.16
C GLN A 4 -1.61 -4.66 -17.86
N LEU A 5 -2.34 -4.24 -18.89
CA LEU A 5 -3.51 -3.37 -18.75
C LEU A 5 -4.60 -3.81 -19.73
N PHE A 6 -5.82 -4.02 -19.23
CA PHE A 6 -6.97 -4.40 -20.05
C PHE A 6 -8.12 -3.42 -19.82
N ASP A 7 -8.78 -3.02 -20.90
CA ASP A 7 -9.99 -2.21 -20.83
C ASP A 7 -11.20 -3.14 -20.73
N LEU A 8 -11.68 -3.40 -19.51
CA LEU A 8 -12.75 -4.36 -19.28
C LEU A 8 -14.11 -3.95 -19.89
N LEU A 9 -14.31 -2.68 -20.26
CA LEU A 9 -15.55 -2.25 -20.90
C LEU A 9 -15.58 -2.66 -22.37
N ASN A 10 -14.44 -2.54 -23.06
CA ASN A 10 -14.33 -2.84 -24.49
C ASN A 10 -13.71 -4.22 -24.77
N ASP A 11 -13.00 -4.79 -23.80
CA ASP A 11 -12.30 -6.08 -23.83
C ASP A 11 -12.56 -6.89 -22.55
N PRO A 12 -13.81 -7.35 -22.34
CA PRO A 12 -14.20 -8.07 -21.11
C PRO A 12 -13.51 -9.44 -20.95
N ASN A 13 -12.90 -9.96 -22.01
CA ASN A 13 -12.19 -11.24 -21.99
C ASN A 13 -10.67 -11.06 -21.86
N GLU A 14 -10.17 -9.84 -21.66
CA GLU A 14 -8.75 -9.54 -21.40
C GLU A 14 -7.81 -10.09 -22.49
N ILE A 15 -8.20 -9.95 -23.75
CA ILE A 15 -7.43 -10.45 -24.90
C ILE A 15 -6.42 -9.40 -25.39
N HIS A 16 -6.71 -8.11 -25.23
CA HIS A 16 -5.93 -7.00 -25.78
C HIS A 16 -5.16 -6.26 -24.68
N ASP A 17 -3.88 -6.60 -24.52
CA ASP A 17 -3.00 -5.97 -23.53
C ASP A 17 -2.51 -4.59 -24.00
N LEU A 18 -2.91 -3.55 -23.27
CA LEU A 18 -2.56 -2.13 -23.44
C LEU A 18 -1.36 -1.71 -22.57
N GLY A 19 -0.65 -2.67 -21.96
CA GLY A 19 0.42 -2.43 -21.00
C GLY A 19 1.59 -1.59 -21.53
N GLU A 20 1.85 -1.61 -22.83
CA GLU A 20 2.91 -0.83 -23.49
C GLU A 20 2.40 0.37 -24.30
N ASP A 21 1.09 0.53 -24.44
CA ASP A 21 0.51 1.60 -25.24
C ASP A 21 0.82 2.97 -24.59
N PRO A 22 1.53 3.89 -25.25
CA PRO A 22 1.82 5.22 -24.72
C PRO A 22 0.56 6.02 -24.35
N GLY A 23 -0.56 5.81 -25.07
CA GLY A 23 -1.83 6.49 -24.82
C GLY A 23 -2.45 6.15 -23.46
N HIS A 24 -2.01 5.06 -22.82
CA HIS A 24 -2.55 4.55 -21.56
C HIS A 24 -1.62 4.78 -20.35
N GLU A 25 -0.59 5.63 -20.48
CA GLU A 25 0.37 5.90 -19.41
C GLU A 25 -0.30 6.44 -18.13
N SER A 26 -1.20 7.41 -18.27
CA SER A 26 -1.90 8.02 -17.13
C SER A 26 -2.75 7.01 -16.36
N VAL A 27 -3.45 6.13 -17.08
CA VAL A 27 -4.25 5.04 -16.49
C VAL A 27 -3.36 4.05 -15.75
N ARG A 28 -2.23 3.65 -16.34
CA ARG A 28 -1.26 2.78 -15.66
C ARG A 28 -0.71 3.43 -14.39
N ALA A 29 -0.38 4.72 -14.44
CA ALA A 29 0.11 5.46 -13.27
C ALA A 29 -0.94 5.50 -12.16
N GLN A 30 -2.20 5.78 -12.50
CA GLN A 30 -3.31 5.79 -11.56
C GLN A 30 -3.53 4.40 -10.91
N MET A 31 -3.61 3.34 -11.72
CA MET A 31 -3.83 1.98 -11.21
C MET A 31 -2.66 1.51 -10.33
N ARG A 32 -1.43 1.86 -10.72
CA ARG A 32 -0.24 1.62 -9.88
C ARG A 32 -0.33 2.36 -8.55
N GLY A 33 -0.79 3.61 -8.54
CA GLY A 33 -1.03 4.39 -7.33
C GLY A 33 -2.03 3.70 -6.41
N ASN A 34 -3.17 3.29 -6.95
CA ASN A 34 -4.20 2.57 -6.19
C ASN A 34 -3.68 1.27 -5.57
N LEU A 35 -2.88 0.50 -6.32
CA LEU A 35 -2.25 -0.72 -5.81
C LEU A 35 -1.25 -0.43 -4.70
N LEU A 36 -0.45 0.63 -4.83
CA LEU A 36 0.50 1.04 -3.80
C LEU A 36 -0.22 1.49 -2.52
N ASP A 37 -1.26 2.31 -2.66
CA ASP A 37 -2.06 2.78 -1.54
C ASP A 37 -2.65 1.58 -0.79
N TRP A 38 -3.29 0.65 -1.50
CA TRP A 38 -3.80 -0.59 -0.93
C TRP A 38 -2.70 -1.39 -0.22
N PHE A 39 -1.55 -1.60 -0.88
CA PHE A 39 -0.43 -2.35 -0.32
C PHE A 39 0.08 -1.74 0.99
N CYS A 40 0.15 -0.42 1.08
CA CYS A 40 0.53 0.30 2.30
C CYS A 40 -0.50 0.18 3.43
N THR A 41 -1.76 -0.16 3.13
CA THR A 41 -2.79 -0.40 4.16
C THR A 41 -2.80 -1.83 4.69
N LEU A 42 -2.07 -2.76 4.06
CA LEU A 42 -2.03 -4.15 4.51
C LEU A 42 -1.49 -4.21 5.95
N LYS A 43 -2.09 -5.09 6.75
CA LYS A 43 -1.66 -5.36 8.13
C LYS A 43 -0.81 -6.63 8.18
N PRO A 44 0.52 -6.55 7.96
CA PRO A 44 1.38 -7.74 8.00
C PRO A 44 1.54 -8.31 9.42
N ARG A 45 1.18 -7.53 10.46
CA ARG A 45 1.19 -7.96 11.86
C ARG A 45 -0.23 -8.06 12.38
N VAL A 46 -0.65 -9.28 12.69
CA VAL A 46 -2.00 -9.60 13.20
C VAL A 46 -2.02 -9.98 14.68
N THR A 47 -0.85 -10.06 15.31
CA THR A 47 -0.71 -10.52 16.71
C THR A 47 -0.87 -9.41 17.74
N VAL A 48 -1.04 -8.15 17.31
CA VAL A 48 -1.19 -6.97 18.16
C VAL A 48 -2.20 -6.04 17.50
N THR A 49 -3.15 -5.50 18.26
CA THR A 49 -4.16 -4.56 17.74
C THR A 49 -3.61 -3.13 17.66
N ASN A 50 -4.32 -2.27 16.93
CA ASN A 50 -3.95 -0.85 16.87
C ASN A 50 -4.10 -0.16 18.23
N GLU A 51 -5.10 -0.55 19.01
CA GLU A 51 -5.35 -0.04 20.36
C GLU A 51 -4.21 -0.42 21.30
N GLU A 52 -3.70 -1.66 21.22
CA GLU A 52 -2.53 -2.10 21.97
C GLU A 52 -1.26 -1.35 21.58
N VAL A 53 -1.06 -1.09 20.28
CA VAL A 53 0.06 -0.27 19.79
C VAL A 53 -0.03 1.14 20.35
N ALA A 54 -1.21 1.77 20.30
CA ALA A 54 -1.43 3.11 20.83
C ALA A 54 -1.16 3.16 22.35
N ALA A 55 -1.68 2.19 23.10
CA ALA A 55 -1.49 2.10 24.54
C ALA A 55 -0.01 1.89 24.95
N LYS A 56 0.79 1.22 24.11
CA LYS A 56 2.22 0.97 24.36
C LYS A 56 3.14 2.04 23.75
N THR A 57 2.59 3.00 23.00
CA THR A 57 3.39 4.09 22.42
C THR A 57 3.77 5.06 23.54
N SER A 58 5.04 5.47 23.57
CA SER A 58 5.57 6.48 24.52
C SER A 58 5.52 6.12 26.01
N VAL A 59 5.23 4.88 26.39
CA VAL A 59 5.24 4.42 27.80
C VAL A 59 6.62 4.00 28.31
N TYR A 60 7.69 4.22 27.54
CA TYR A 60 9.06 3.78 27.85
C TYR A 60 9.59 4.28 29.20
N LYS A 61 9.14 5.44 29.69
CA LYS A 61 9.50 5.96 31.02
C LYS A 61 8.97 5.09 32.17
N GLN A 62 7.83 4.43 31.98
CA GLN A 62 7.27 3.49 32.98
C GLN A 62 8.13 2.23 33.10
N ALA A 63 8.86 1.88 32.04
CA ALA A 63 9.85 0.81 32.02
C ALA A 63 11.25 1.27 32.48
N GLY A 64 11.38 2.49 33.02
CA GLY A 64 12.65 3.03 33.52
C GLY A 64 13.64 3.45 32.42
N VAL A 65 13.19 3.54 31.17
CA VAL A 65 14.02 4.00 30.05
C VAL A 65 13.87 5.51 29.90
N PHE A 66 14.99 6.23 29.76
CA PHE A 66 15.01 7.67 29.57
C PHE A 66 15.95 8.04 28.43
N PHE A 67 15.45 8.81 27.46
CA PHE A 67 16.24 9.38 26.37
C PHE A 67 16.15 10.91 26.45
N GLY A 68 17.26 11.61 26.24
CA GLY A 68 17.29 13.09 26.17
C GLY A 68 17.05 13.82 27.49
N VAL A 69 17.45 13.24 28.62
CA VAL A 69 17.42 13.91 29.93
C VAL A 69 18.84 14.35 30.28
N TRP A 70 19.01 15.64 30.62
CA TRP A 70 20.27 16.27 31.03
C TRP A 70 20.16 16.82 32.45
#